data_AF-A0A7Y3LJF0-F1
#
_entry.id   AF-A0A7Y3LJF0-F1
#
_cell.length_a   1.000
_cell.length_b   1.000
_cell.length_c   1.000
_cell.angle_alpha   90.00
_cell.angle_beta   90.00
_cell.angle_gamma   90.00
#
_symmetry.space_group_name_H-M   'P 1'
#
loop_
_entity.id
_entity.type
_entity.pdbx_description
1 polymer ?
#
loop_
_entity_poly.entity_id
_entity_poly.type
_entity_poly.pdbx_seq_one_letter_code
_entity_poly.pdbx_strand_id
1 'polypeptide(L)'
;MNLTSPERRDIFTSFFAKFGHGDGYGYGQALIDFLDWEISSGRIPDGTAFKKGSKWWKVVNGTLAMDLANVLAAETVGPEASPWLLWSKDIGSSNDQELLWKAHNYSIDKGCQVAHPFLDDETKEERQFIEIVLKILNTSQSQSEPTNSGKLGKLTSRIYPRSYPISEIELSELKSSLNSLKTGSH
;
A
#
# COMPACT_ATOMS: atom_id res chain seq x y z
N MET A 1 -6.01 -13.50 -8.37
CA MET A 1 -4.74 -13.39 -9.11
C MET A 1 -3.60 -13.81 -8.19
N ASN A 2 -2.67 -14.65 -8.65
CA ASN A 2 -1.63 -15.24 -7.78
C ASN A 2 -0.25 -14.65 -8.11
N LEU A 3 -0.02 -13.37 -7.77
CA LEU A 3 1.32 -12.80 -7.76
C LEU A 3 2.05 -13.21 -6.47
N THR A 4 3.26 -13.72 -6.61
CA THR A 4 4.23 -13.98 -5.54
C THR A 4 4.79 -12.67 -4.98
N SER A 5 5.37 -12.72 -3.77
CA SER A 5 6.02 -11.54 -3.18
C SER A 5 7.18 -10.98 -4.04
N PRO A 6 8.06 -11.80 -4.63
CA PRO A 6 9.07 -11.30 -5.56
C PRO A 6 8.47 -10.59 -6.78
N GLU A 7 7.43 -11.14 -7.41
CA GLU A 7 6.77 -10.51 -8.55
C GLU A 7 6.14 -9.16 -8.19
N ARG A 8 5.47 -9.08 -7.03
CA ARG A 8 4.90 -7.82 -6.54
C ARG A 8 5.99 -6.78 -6.35
N ARG A 9 7.08 -7.17 -5.70
CA ARG A 9 8.21 -6.28 -5.44
C ARG A 9 8.81 -5.77 -6.74
N ASP A 10 9.09 -6.68 -7.69
CA ASP A 10 9.67 -6.34 -8.98
C ASP A 10 8.79 -5.36 -9.77
N ILE A 11 7.47 -5.56 -9.77
CA ILE A 11 6.53 -4.63 -10.41
C ILE A 11 6.60 -3.23 -9.79
N PHE A 12 6.54 -3.14 -8.45
CA PHE A 12 6.60 -1.85 -7.75
C PHE A 12 7.94 -1.15 -8.02
N THR A 13 9.05 -1.87 -7.85
CA THR A 13 10.38 -1.28 -8.05
C THR A 13 10.61 -0.89 -9.50
N SER A 14 10.17 -1.69 -10.47
CA SER A 14 10.29 -1.37 -11.90
C SER A 14 9.45 -0.16 -12.29
N PHE A 15 8.21 -0.06 -11.77
CA PHE A 15 7.34 1.09 -12.01
C PHE A 15 7.95 2.38 -11.46
N PHE A 16 8.38 2.38 -10.20
CA PHE A 16 8.93 3.58 -9.58
C PHE A 16 10.39 3.87 -9.95
N ALA A 17 11.16 2.89 -10.45
CA ALA A 17 12.44 3.17 -11.09
C ALA A 17 12.24 3.94 -12.41
N LYS A 18 11.17 3.63 -13.15
CA LYS A 18 10.84 4.28 -14.42
C LYS A 18 10.16 5.63 -14.24
N PHE A 19 9.24 5.74 -13.28
CA PHE A 19 8.35 6.90 -13.12
C PHE A 19 8.43 7.55 -11.74
N GLY A 20 9.27 7.12 -10.80
CA GLY A 20 9.21 7.56 -9.39
C GLY A 20 9.79 8.95 -9.11
N HIS A 21 10.77 9.40 -9.91
CA HIS A 21 11.51 10.67 -9.83
C HIS A 21 12.04 11.06 -8.42
N GLY A 22 13.37 11.21 -8.30
CA GLY A 22 14.06 11.57 -7.05
C GLY A 22 15.08 10.51 -6.63
N ASP A 23 15.73 10.68 -5.48
CA ASP A 23 16.67 9.69 -4.96
C ASP A 23 15.93 8.38 -4.59
N GLY A 24 16.56 7.23 -4.89
CA GLY A 24 15.94 5.92 -4.67
C GLY A 24 14.75 5.68 -5.59
N TYR A 25 13.57 5.45 -5.01
CA TYR A 25 12.31 5.26 -5.75
C TYR A 25 11.41 6.51 -5.77
N GLY A 26 11.92 7.66 -5.30
CA GLY A 26 11.19 8.92 -5.29
C GLY A 26 9.84 8.81 -4.58
N TYR A 27 8.77 9.23 -5.25
CA TYR A 27 7.40 9.14 -4.76
C TYR A 27 6.93 7.70 -4.46
N GLY A 28 7.62 6.68 -4.98
CA GLY A 28 7.33 5.28 -4.73
C GLY A 28 7.84 4.72 -3.40
N GLN A 29 8.70 5.45 -2.69
CA GLN A 29 9.44 4.88 -1.56
C GLN A 29 8.50 4.36 -0.46
N ALA A 30 7.52 5.14 -0.01
CA ALA A 30 6.59 4.71 1.03
C ALA A 30 5.74 3.49 0.62
N LEU A 31 5.40 3.35 -0.67
CA LEU A 31 4.61 2.23 -1.17
C LEU A 31 5.43 0.93 -1.17
N ILE A 32 6.72 1.04 -1.52
CA ILE A 32 7.67 -0.08 -1.47
C ILE A 32 7.95 -0.47 -0.02
N ASP A 33 8.17 0.50 0.87
CA ASP A 33 8.35 0.25 2.30
C ASP A 33 7.13 -0.44 2.91
N PHE A 34 5.93 -0.05 2.48
CA PHE A 34 4.68 -0.67 2.93
C PHE A 34 4.55 -2.11 2.43
N LEU A 35 4.85 -2.38 1.15
CA LEU A 35 4.91 -3.74 0.60
C LEU A 35 5.91 -4.62 1.36
N ASP A 36 7.08 -4.08 1.72
CA ASP A 36 8.07 -4.81 2.52
C ASP A 36 7.56 -5.15 3.92
N TRP A 37 6.80 -4.25 4.54
CA TRP A 37 6.11 -4.54 5.79
C TRP A 37 4.99 -5.59 5.60
N GLU A 38 4.20 -5.55 4.53
CA GLU A 38 3.15 -6.54 4.25
C GLU A 38 3.74 -7.95 4.10
N ILE A 39 4.90 -8.06 3.44
CA ILE A 39 5.63 -9.32 3.26
C ILE A 39 6.22 -9.78 4.59
N SER A 40 6.99 -8.93 5.27
CA SER A 40 7.70 -9.30 6.49
C SER A 40 6.76 -9.60 7.67
N SER A 41 5.58 -8.97 7.71
CA SER A 41 4.55 -9.29 8.71
C SER A 41 3.81 -10.59 8.43
N GLY A 42 4.00 -11.19 7.24
CA GLY A 42 3.35 -12.44 6.84
C GLY A 42 1.94 -12.28 6.29
N ARG A 43 1.48 -11.05 6.04
CA ARG A 43 0.18 -10.77 5.38
C ARG A 43 0.21 -11.18 3.92
N ILE A 44 1.30 -10.87 3.23
CA ILE A 44 1.61 -11.41 1.91
C ILE A 44 2.68 -12.50 2.09
N PRO A 45 2.38 -13.77 1.79
CA PRO A 45 3.32 -14.85 1.99
C PRO A 45 4.51 -14.69 1.04
N ASP A 46 5.72 -14.73 1.58
CA ASP A 46 7.01 -14.60 0.88
C ASP A 46 7.33 -15.75 -0.10
N GLY A 47 6.48 -16.78 -0.15
CA GLY A 47 6.66 -17.98 -0.97
C GLY A 47 7.55 -19.05 -0.33
N THR A 48 8.10 -18.81 0.87
CA THR A 48 9.05 -19.72 1.54
C THR A 48 8.46 -20.45 2.75
N ALA A 49 7.30 -20.01 3.27
CA ALA A 49 6.68 -20.57 4.47
C ALA A 49 5.35 -21.31 4.21
N PHE A 50 5.06 -22.33 5.05
CA PHE A 50 3.78 -23.03 5.16
C PHE A 50 2.58 -22.11 5.56
N LYS A 51 2.82 -20.83 5.81
CA LYS A 51 1.78 -19.86 6.18
C LYS A 51 1.08 -19.34 4.93
N LYS A 52 -0.26 -19.45 4.90
CA LYS A 52 -1.08 -19.05 3.74
C LYS A 52 -1.23 -17.53 3.54
N GLY A 53 -0.79 -16.72 4.50
CA GLY A 53 -1.02 -15.27 4.54
C GLY A 53 -2.51 -14.92 4.48
N SER A 54 -2.81 -13.64 4.30
CA SER A 54 -4.17 -13.16 4.14
C SER A 54 -4.59 -13.16 2.68
N LYS A 55 -5.78 -13.72 2.39
CA LYS A 55 -6.37 -13.58 1.04
C LYS A 55 -6.74 -12.13 0.76
N TRP A 56 -7.26 -11.40 1.75
CA TRP A 56 -7.66 -10.01 1.59
C TRP A 56 -6.47 -9.13 1.20
N TRP A 57 -5.38 -9.15 1.98
CA TRP A 57 -4.17 -8.37 1.70
C TRP A 57 -3.56 -8.72 0.34
N LYS A 58 -3.50 -10.02 0.00
CA LYS A 58 -3.00 -10.47 -1.31
C LYS A 58 -3.82 -9.93 -2.49
N VAL A 59 -5.14 -9.84 -2.36
CA VAL A 59 -6.01 -9.35 -3.43
C VAL A 59 -5.93 -7.83 -3.55
N VAL A 60 -5.94 -7.09 -2.45
CA VAL A 60 -5.83 -5.63 -2.46
C VAL A 60 -4.49 -5.19 -3.06
N ASN A 61 -3.38 -5.65 -2.49
CA ASN A 61 -2.05 -5.34 -3.02
C ASN A 61 -1.89 -5.88 -4.46
N GLY A 62 -2.52 -7.02 -4.78
CA GLY A 62 -2.41 -7.64 -6.11
C GLY A 62 -3.11 -6.82 -7.18
N THR A 63 -4.23 -6.18 -6.83
CA THR A 63 -4.95 -5.27 -7.72
C THR A 63 -4.10 -4.05 -8.03
N LEU A 64 -3.48 -3.46 -7.01
CA LEU A 64 -2.52 -2.36 -7.17
C LEU A 64 -1.33 -2.77 -8.04
N ALA A 65 -0.67 -3.89 -7.75
CA ALA A 65 0.46 -4.38 -8.55
C ALA A 65 0.08 -4.52 -10.03
N MET A 66 -1.11 -5.05 -10.33
CA MET A 66 -1.54 -5.21 -11.71
C MET A 66 -1.83 -3.90 -12.42
N ASP A 67 -2.41 -2.92 -11.73
CA ASP A 67 -2.61 -1.60 -12.33
C ASP A 67 -1.26 -0.95 -12.68
N LEU A 68 -0.22 -1.13 -11.85
CA LEU A 68 1.15 -0.69 -12.15
C LEU A 68 1.76 -1.47 -13.34
N ALA A 69 1.63 -2.79 -13.36
CA ALA A 69 2.13 -3.65 -14.43
C ALA A 69 1.48 -3.31 -15.79
N ASN A 70 0.19 -3.00 -15.80
CA ASN A 70 -0.53 -2.59 -17.00
C ASN A 70 0.03 -1.27 -17.57
N VAL A 71 0.39 -0.30 -16.71
CA VAL A 71 1.02 0.95 -17.15
C VAL A 71 2.45 0.71 -17.64
N LEU A 72 3.21 -0.19 -17.01
CA LEU A 72 4.54 -0.58 -17.50
C LEU A 72 4.49 -1.18 -18.91
N ALA A 73 3.47 -1.99 -19.20
CA ALA A 73 3.29 -2.69 -20.47
C ALA A 73 2.64 -1.85 -21.58
N ALA A 74 2.00 -0.73 -21.25
CA ALA A 74 1.32 0.10 -22.24
C ALA A 74 2.32 0.87 -23.13
N GLU A 75 2.39 0.52 -24.42
CA GLU A 75 3.23 1.22 -25.41
C GLU A 75 2.57 2.48 -26.00
N THR A 76 1.23 2.50 -26.15
CA THR A 76 0.42 3.65 -26.61
C THR A 76 -1.00 3.58 -26.04
N VAL A 77 -1.74 4.71 -26.01
CA VAL A 77 -2.92 4.89 -25.13
C VAL A 77 -4.22 5.15 -25.90
N GLY A 78 -5.31 4.53 -25.45
CA GLY A 78 -6.70 4.93 -25.74
C GLY A 78 -7.24 5.99 -24.76
N PRO A 79 -8.41 6.60 -25.01
CA PRO A 79 -8.89 7.80 -24.30
C PRO A 79 -9.29 7.60 -22.82
N GLU A 80 -9.39 6.38 -22.30
CA GLU A 80 -9.66 6.09 -20.87
C GLU A 80 -8.36 5.75 -20.11
N ALA A 81 -7.46 6.73 -20.00
CA ALA A 81 -6.18 6.52 -19.32
C ALA A 81 -6.36 6.20 -17.84
N SER A 82 -5.78 5.06 -17.39
CA SER A 82 -5.67 4.70 -15.97
C SER A 82 -5.16 5.88 -15.12
N PRO A 83 -5.65 6.09 -13.88
CA PRO A 83 -5.11 7.11 -12.98
C PRO A 83 -3.58 7.03 -12.80
N TRP A 84 -3.02 5.81 -12.81
CA TRP A 84 -1.58 5.60 -12.76
C TRP A 84 -0.86 6.08 -14.02
N LEU A 85 -1.52 6.00 -15.17
CA LEU A 85 -1.00 6.53 -16.41
C LEU A 85 -1.02 8.06 -16.44
N LEU A 86 -2.10 8.68 -15.94
CA LEU A 86 -2.17 10.14 -15.77
C LEU A 86 -1.03 10.63 -14.88
N TRP A 87 -0.85 10.00 -13.71
CA TRP A 87 0.25 10.31 -12.81
C TRP A 87 1.63 10.13 -13.48
N SER A 88 1.85 9.02 -14.19
CA SER A 88 3.15 8.74 -14.82
C SER A 88 3.52 9.69 -15.97
N LYS A 89 2.54 10.37 -16.57
CA LYS A 89 2.74 11.32 -17.69
C LYS A 89 2.97 12.75 -17.23
N ASP A 90 2.31 13.15 -16.14
CA ASP A 90 2.31 14.53 -15.65
C ASP A 90 3.33 14.75 -14.52
N ILE A 91 4.34 13.88 -14.42
CA ILE A 91 5.33 13.93 -13.37
C ILE A 91 6.31 15.11 -13.54
N GLY A 92 6.66 15.75 -12.43
CA GLY A 92 7.35 17.04 -12.39
C GLY A 92 6.38 18.23 -12.27
N SER A 93 5.08 17.98 -12.10
CA SER A 93 4.08 19.02 -11.85
C SER A 93 4.02 19.38 -10.36
N SER A 94 3.39 20.51 -10.02
CA SER A 94 3.12 20.88 -8.63
C SER A 94 2.17 19.90 -7.91
N ASN A 95 1.52 18.99 -8.64
CA ASN A 95 0.42 18.16 -8.14
C ASN A 95 0.76 16.66 -8.10
N ASP A 96 2.02 16.28 -8.33
CA ASP A 96 2.45 14.88 -8.43
C ASP A 96 2.02 14.02 -7.22
N GLN A 97 2.17 14.55 -6.01
CA GLN A 97 1.81 13.82 -4.79
C GLN A 97 0.29 13.57 -4.68
N GLU A 98 -0.53 14.55 -5.09
CA GLU A 98 -1.98 14.42 -5.09
C GLU A 98 -2.45 13.42 -6.15
N LEU A 99 -1.88 13.51 -7.36
CA LEU A 99 -2.16 12.59 -8.46
C LEU A 99 -1.73 11.15 -8.11
N LEU A 100 -0.59 10.98 -7.41
CA LEU A 100 -0.15 9.68 -6.91
C LEU A 100 -1.19 9.09 -5.96
N TRP A 101 -1.62 9.87 -4.97
CA TRP A 101 -2.59 9.45 -3.97
C TRP A 101 -3.95 9.10 -4.59
N LYS A 102 -4.38 9.86 -5.61
CA LYS A 102 -5.59 9.54 -6.40
C LYS A 102 -5.45 8.21 -7.14
N ALA A 103 -4.31 7.97 -7.80
CA ALA A 103 -4.07 6.72 -8.51
C ALA A 103 -3.99 5.52 -7.56
N HIS A 104 -3.28 5.69 -6.45
CA HIS A 104 -3.18 4.70 -5.38
C HIS A 104 -4.55 4.33 -4.83
N ASN A 105 -5.35 5.30 -4.40
CA ASN A 105 -6.64 4.98 -3.78
C ASN A 105 -7.65 4.41 -4.75
N TYR A 106 -7.59 4.77 -6.04
CA TYR A 106 -8.38 4.08 -7.07
C TYR A 106 -8.09 2.57 -7.08
N SER A 107 -6.82 2.16 -7.04
CA SER A 107 -6.44 0.75 -6.99
C SER A 107 -6.79 0.08 -5.66
N ILE A 108 -6.65 0.80 -4.53
CA ILE A 108 -7.04 0.28 -3.21
C ILE A 108 -8.55 0.04 -3.15
N ASP A 109 -9.38 1.00 -3.57
CA ASP A 109 -10.84 0.88 -3.55
C ASP A 109 -11.31 -0.29 -4.42
N LYS A 110 -10.80 -0.38 -5.65
CA LYS A 110 -11.03 -1.51 -6.55
C LYS A 110 -10.61 -2.82 -5.89
N GLY A 111 -9.43 -2.85 -5.26
CA GLY A 111 -8.92 -4.00 -4.53
C GLY A 111 -9.82 -4.41 -3.37
N CYS A 112 -10.29 -3.46 -2.56
CA CYS A 112 -11.18 -3.71 -1.43
C CYS A 112 -12.54 -4.25 -1.89
N GLN A 113 -13.10 -3.75 -2.99
CA GLN A 113 -14.33 -4.27 -3.58
C GLN A 113 -14.18 -5.74 -3.99
N VAL A 114 -13.09 -6.08 -4.68
CA VAL A 114 -12.81 -7.46 -5.10
C VAL A 114 -12.49 -8.36 -3.91
N ALA A 115 -11.80 -7.82 -2.89
CA ALA A 115 -11.37 -8.57 -1.71
C ALA A 115 -12.46 -8.73 -0.65
N HIS A 116 -13.59 -8.03 -0.76
CA HIS A 116 -14.64 -8.00 0.26
C HIS A 116 -15.06 -9.39 0.78
N PRO A 117 -15.28 -10.42 -0.07
CA PRO A 117 -15.64 -11.75 0.40
C PRO A 117 -14.60 -12.45 1.28
N PHE A 118 -13.35 -11.97 1.30
CA PHE A 118 -12.28 -12.54 2.12
C PHE A 118 -12.20 -11.95 3.53
N LEU A 119 -12.98 -10.91 3.85
CA LEU A 119 -12.99 -10.33 5.20
C LEU A 119 -13.55 -11.31 6.25
N ASP A 120 -14.43 -12.22 5.85
CA ASP A 120 -15.01 -13.23 6.75
C ASP A 120 -14.00 -14.31 7.15
N ASP A 121 -12.94 -14.50 6.35
CA ASP A 121 -11.83 -15.40 6.65
C ASP A 121 -10.85 -14.80 7.69
N GLU A 122 -10.92 -13.48 7.95
CA GLU A 122 -10.00 -12.79 8.86
C GLU A 122 -10.45 -12.90 10.33
N THR A 123 -9.51 -12.73 11.26
CA THR A 123 -9.85 -12.60 12.68
C THR A 123 -10.56 -11.26 12.92
N LYS A 124 -11.26 -11.15 14.05
CA LYS A 124 -11.90 -9.89 14.45
C LYS A 124 -10.87 -8.78 14.62
N GLU A 125 -9.70 -9.11 15.15
CA GLU A 125 -8.60 -8.18 15.40
C GLU A 125 -7.98 -7.72 14.08
N GLU A 126 -7.80 -8.61 13.11
CA GLU A 126 -7.26 -8.27 11.79
C GLU A 126 -8.25 -7.42 10.99
N ARG A 127 -9.56 -7.69 11.05
CA ARG A 127 -10.57 -6.80 10.44
C ARG A 127 -10.50 -5.38 10.99
N GLN A 128 -10.39 -5.23 12.31
CA GLN A 128 -10.24 -3.90 12.93
C GLN A 128 -8.93 -3.23 12.52
N PHE A 129 -7.86 -4.00 12.37
CA PHE A 129 -6.60 -3.48 11.88
C PHE A 129 -6.69 -3.01 10.43
N ILE A 130 -7.34 -3.78 9.54
CA ILE A 130 -7.63 -3.37 8.16
C ILE A 130 -8.39 -2.03 8.14
N GLU A 131 -9.43 -1.88 8.95
CA GLU A 131 -10.20 -0.62 9.06
C GLU A 131 -9.31 0.57 9.50
N ILE A 132 -8.40 0.34 10.46
CA ILE A 132 -7.43 1.36 10.90
C ILE A 132 -6.51 1.75 9.74
N VAL A 133 -5.96 0.79 9.00
CA VAL A 133 -5.07 1.07 7.86
C VAL A 133 -5.80 1.86 6.78
N LEU A 134 -7.02 1.46 6.40
CA LEU A 134 -7.82 2.17 5.40
C LEU A 134 -8.14 3.61 5.84
N LYS A 135 -8.43 3.83 7.13
CA LYS A 135 -8.64 5.17 7.68
C LYS A 135 -7.37 6.03 7.62
N ILE A 136 -6.21 5.46 7.92
CA ILE A 136 -4.92 6.14 7.82
C ILE A 136 -4.65 6.51 6.36
N LEU A 137 -4.80 5.57 5.42
CA LEU A 137 -4.62 5.82 3.98
C LEU A 137 -5.51 6.95 3.46
N ASN A 138 -6.80 6.95 3.83
CA ASN A 138 -7.72 8.03 3.45
C ASN A 138 -7.32 9.39 4.04
N THR A 139 -6.79 9.40 5.26
CA THR A 139 -6.29 10.62 5.90
C THR A 139 -5.02 11.13 5.19
N SER A 140 -4.05 10.25 4.94
CA SER A 140 -2.82 10.56 4.20
C SER A 140 -3.12 11.11 2.80
N GLN A 141 -4.10 10.54 2.11
CA GLN A 141 -4.59 11.04 0.81
C GLN A 141 -5.16 12.46 0.94
N SER A 142 -6.06 12.70 1.91
CA SER A 142 -6.70 14.01 2.09
C SER A 142 -5.70 15.13 2.42
N GLN A 143 -4.55 14.76 2.98
CA GLN A 143 -3.48 15.68 3.35
C GLN A 143 -2.34 15.72 2.31
N SER A 144 -2.45 14.94 1.22
CA SER A 144 -1.39 14.76 0.23
C SER A 144 -0.02 14.47 0.88
N GLU A 145 0.01 13.54 1.85
CA GLU A 145 1.22 13.29 2.63
C GLU A 145 2.42 12.87 1.75
N PRO A 146 3.63 13.43 1.96
CA PRO A 146 4.80 13.10 1.15
C PRO A 146 5.24 11.62 1.26
N THR A 147 5.21 10.89 0.15
CA THR A 147 5.58 9.47 0.07
C THR A 147 7.07 9.23 -0.18
N ASN A 148 7.83 10.26 -0.54
CA ASN A 148 9.28 10.22 -0.79
C ASN A 148 10.14 10.55 0.45
N SER A 149 9.53 10.99 1.55
CA SER A 149 10.25 11.51 2.73
C SER A 149 10.83 10.43 3.66
N GLY A 150 10.46 9.17 3.45
CA GLY A 150 10.75 8.05 4.35
C GLY A 150 10.01 8.10 5.70
N LYS A 151 9.23 9.16 5.98
CA LYS A 151 8.47 9.29 7.23
C LYS A 151 7.41 8.21 7.37
N LEU A 152 6.69 7.90 6.29
CA LEU A 152 5.63 6.88 6.29
C LEU A 152 6.18 5.46 6.49
N GLY A 153 7.30 5.10 5.85
CA GLY A 153 7.97 3.83 6.07
C GLY A 153 8.48 3.67 7.51
N LYS A 154 9.06 4.73 8.08
CA LYS A 154 9.45 4.77 9.51
C LYS A 154 8.26 4.66 10.45
N LEU A 155 7.14 5.31 10.13
CA LEU A 155 5.93 5.23 10.94
C LEU A 155 5.36 3.81 10.93
N THR A 156 5.25 3.21 9.74
CA THR A 156 4.78 1.84 9.54
C THR A 156 5.64 0.86 10.34
N SER A 157 6.96 0.86 10.13
CA SER A 157 7.88 -0.05 10.85
C SER A 157 7.90 0.13 12.37
N ARG A 158 7.56 1.34 12.86
CA ARG A 158 7.52 1.66 14.29
C ARG A 158 6.24 1.19 14.98
N ILE A 159 5.06 1.42 14.37
CA ILE A 159 3.78 1.25 15.09
C ILE A 159 2.90 0.13 14.54
N TYR A 160 3.14 -0.37 13.31
CA TYR A 160 2.30 -1.42 12.74
C TYR A 160 2.71 -2.80 13.30
N PRO A 161 1.75 -3.71 13.45
CA PRO A 161 2.00 -5.06 13.95
C PRO A 161 2.96 -5.82 13.03
N ARG A 162 3.79 -6.68 13.62
CA ARG A 162 4.84 -7.42 12.89
C ARG A 162 4.43 -8.85 12.57
N SER A 163 3.23 -9.25 12.96
CA SER A 163 2.73 -10.59 12.73
C SER A 163 1.35 -10.59 12.08
N TYR A 164 1.08 -11.70 11.40
CA TYR A 164 -0.21 -12.03 10.83
C TYR A 164 -0.67 -13.40 11.34
N PRO A 165 -1.93 -13.53 11.80
CA PRO A 165 -2.86 -12.41 12.06
C PRO A 165 -2.38 -11.54 13.23
N ILE A 166 -2.80 -10.28 13.29
CA ILE A 166 -2.56 -9.42 14.46
C ILE A 166 -3.22 -10.01 15.71
N SER A 167 -2.53 -9.97 16.85
CA SER A 167 -3.08 -10.33 18.16
C SER A 167 -3.87 -9.18 18.81
N GLU A 168 -4.71 -9.49 19.80
CA GLU A 168 -5.43 -8.48 20.59
C GLU A 168 -4.48 -7.50 21.31
N ILE A 169 -3.33 -8.00 21.77
CA ILE A 169 -2.29 -7.19 22.44
C ILE A 169 -1.68 -6.20 21.44
N GLU A 170 -1.21 -6.67 20.28
CA GLU A 170 -0.66 -5.80 19.23
C GLU A 170 -1.68 -4.76 18.74
N LEU A 171 -2.96 -5.14 18.63
CA LEU A 171 -4.03 -4.21 18.25
C LEU A 171 -4.22 -3.10 19.30
N SER A 172 -4.14 -3.46 20.58
CA SER A 172 -4.26 -2.52 21.69
C SER A 172 -3.07 -1.55 21.75
N GLU A 173 -1.85 -2.06 21.53
CA GLU A 173 -0.63 -1.28 21.44
C GLU A 173 -0.66 -0.30 20.26
N LEU A 174 -1.13 -0.74 19.10
CA LEU A 174 -1.32 0.11 17.91
C LEU A 174 -2.29 1.26 18.23
N LYS A 175 -3.46 0.97 18.81
CA LYS A 175 -4.46 1.99 19.16
C LYS A 175 -3.90 3.01 20.15
N SER A 176 -3.15 2.56 21.16
CA SER A 176 -2.48 3.43 22.13
C SER A 176 -1.43 4.34 21.45
N SER A 177 -0.62 3.77 20.57
CA SER A 177 0.40 4.50 19.81
C SER A 177 -0.22 5.57 18.91
N LEU A 178 -1.31 5.24 18.20
CA LEU A 178 -2.04 6.19 17.36
C LEU A 178 -2.68 7.33 18.16
N ASN A 179 -3.19 7.05 19.36
CA ASN A 179 -3.72 8.10 20.24
C ASN A 179 -2.62 9.05 20.73
N SER A 180 -1.45 8.50 21.06
CA SER A 180 -0.30 9.29 21.53
C SER A 180 0.25 10.23 20.45
N LEU A 181 0.22 9.79 19.18
CA LEU A 181 0.59 10.63 18.04
C LEU A 181 -0.36 11.81 17.82
N LYS A 182 -1.66 11.63 18.09
CA LYS A 182 -2.65 12.71 18.00
C LYS A 182 -2.48 13.75 19.10
N THR A 183 -2.12 13.33 20.31
CA THR A 183 -1.95 14.24 21.46
C THR A 183 -0.60 14.97 21.47
N GLY A 184 0.39 14.49 20.70
CA GLY A 184 1.73 15.08 20.61
C GLY A 184 1.91 16.18 19.55
N SER A 185 0.84 16.54 18.83
CA SER A 185 0.84 17.65 17.87
C SER A 185 0.26 18.91 18.54
N HIS A 186 1.06 19.55 19.39
CA HIS A 186 0.82 20.89 19.95
C HIS A 186 2.05 21.76 19.69
#